data_AF-F3LEP2-F1
#
_entry.id   AF-F3LEP2-F1
#
_cell.length_a   1.000
_cell.length_b   1.000
_cell.length_c   1.000
_cell.angle_alpha   90.00
_cell.angle_beta   90.00
_cell.angle_gamma   90.00
#
_symmetry.space_group_name_H-M   'P 1'
#
loop_
_entity.id
_entity.type
_entity.pdbx_description
1 polymer ?
#
loop_
_entity_poly.entity_id
_entity_poly.type
_entity_poly.pdbx_seq_one_letter_code
_entity_poly.pdbx_strand_id
1 'polypeptide(L)'
;MYSIRLVFIFALSIIYSICSYSAYAVNIRIIDTQGQPLENTVVSLPSVSKQTDTNIAVMDQIKQQFSPRVLTVSQGQAVSFPNSDNVRHHVYSF
;
A
#
# COMPACT_ATOMS: atom_id res chain seq x y z
N MET A 1 -20.26 11.96 -49.34
CA MET A 1 -19.67 10.89 -48.50
C MET A 1 -18.50 11.34 -47.63
N TYR A 2 -17.65 12.30 -48.04
CA TYR A 2 -16.51 12.76 -47.22
C TYR A 2 -16.89 13.61 -45.98
N SER A 3 -17.95 14.42 -46.06
CA SER A 3 -18.41 15.29 -44.96
C SER A 3 -18.87 14.52 -43.72
N ILE A 4 -19.61 13.42 -43.89
CA ILE A 4 -20.05 12.55 -42.77
C ILE A 4 -18.85 11.91 -42.06
N ARG A 5 -17.84 11.43 -42.81
CA ARG A 5 -16.61 10.87 -42.23
C ARG A 5 -15.85 11.91 -41.40
N LEU A 6 -15.78 13.15 -41.86
CA LEU A 6 -15.10 14.23 -41.16
C LEU A 6 -15.80 14.56 -39.83
N VAL A 7 -17.13 14.62 -39.83
CA VAL A 7 -17.93 14.85 -38.61
C VAL A 7 -17.74 13.72 -37.60
N PHE A 8 -17.72 12.46 -38.05
CA PHE A 8 -17.46 11.32 -37.18
C PHE A 8 -16.07 11.35 -36.55
N ILE A 9 -15.02 11.67 -37.33
CA ILE A 9 -13.65 11.76 -36.82
C ILE A 9 -13.53 12.90 -35.80
N PHE A 10 -14.16 14.05 -36.09
CA PHE A 10 -14.15 15.20 -35.19
C PHE A 10 -14.91 14.91 -33.89
N ALA A 11 -16.07 14.26 -33.97
CA ALA A 11 -16.83 13.84 -32.79
C ALA A 11 -16.05 12.83 -31.93
N LEU A 12 -15.36 11.88 -32.55
CA LEU A 12 -14.55 10.89 -31.84
C LEU A 12 -13.35 11.54 -31.11
N SER A 13 -12.71 12.55 -31.71
CA SER A 13 -11.58 13.25 -31.07
C SER A 13 -12.03 14.08 -29.86
N ILE A 14 -13.22 14.70 -29.94
CA ILE A 14 -13.84 15.43 -28.82
C ILE A 14 -14.13 14.46 -27.67
N ILE A 15 -14.73 13.30 -27.97
CA ILE A 15 -15.04 12.28 -26.95
C ILE A 15 -13.75 11.77 -26.29
N TYR A 16 -12.68 11.53 -27.06
CA TYR A 16 -11.40 11.09 -26.52
C TYR A 16 -10.77 12.13 -25.58
N SER A 17 -10.86 13.42 -25.93
CA SER A 17 -10.34 14.52 -25.11
C SER A 17 -11.09 14.67 -23.77
N ILE A 18 -12.42 14.49 -23.78
CA ILE A 18 -13.27 14.57 -22.58
C ILE A 18 -13.06 13.36 -21.65
N CYS A 19 -12.62 12.22 -22.18
CA CYS A 19 -12.40 10.98 -21.41
C CYS A 19 -10.99 10.85 -20.81
N SER A 20 -10.26 11.97 -20.67
CA SER A 20 -8.92 11.98 -20.10
C SER A 20 -8.96 11.63 -18.60
N TYR A 21 -8.48 10.45 -18.23
CA TYR A 21 -8.40 10.03 -16.83
C TYR A 21 -7.23 10.72 -16.14
N SER A 22 -7.48 11.48 -15.08
CA SER A 22 -6.42 12.04 -14.24
C SER A 22 -5.97 11.00 -13.22
N ALA A 23 -4.78 10.43 -13.41
CA ALA A 23 -4.13 9.62 -12.38
C ALA A 23 -3.39 10.53 -11.39
N TYR A 24 -3.81 10.53 -10.13
CA TYR A 24 -3.11 11.25 -9.07
C TYR A 24 -2.05 10.32 -8.45
N ALA A 25 -0.78 10.65 -8.64
CA ALA A 25 0.33 10.00 -7.94
C ALA A 25 0.69 10.84 -6.71
N VAL A 26 0.65 10.22 -5.52
CA VAL A 26 1.08 10.87 -4.27
C VAL A 26 2.51 10.41 -3.98
N ASN A 27 3.45 11.37 -3.94
CA ASN A 27 4.83 11.11 -3.52
C ASN A 27 4.98 11.50 -2.05
N ILE A 28 5.30 10.52 -1.19
CA ILE A 28 5.47 10.73 0.25
C ILE A 28 6.92 10.44 0.61
N ARG A 29 7.64 11.47 1.07
CA ARG A 29 9.02 11.36 1.54
C ARG A 29 9.07 11.75 3.02
N ILE A 30 9.61 10.87 3.85
CA ILE A 30 9.68 11.05 5.30
C ILE A 30 11.15 11.08 5.69
N ILE A 31 11.56 12.20 6.28
CA ILE A 31 12.94 12.48 6.64
C ILE A 31 13.01 13.02 8.07
N ASP A 32 14.16 12.83 8.72
CA ASP A 32 14.48 13.42 10.01
C ASP A 32 14.92 14.89 9.90
N THR A 33 15.32 15.49 11.04
CA THR A 33 15.79 16.88 11.09
C THR A 33 17.12 17.12 10.37
N GLN A 34 17.84 16.07 10.03
CA GLN A 34 19.13 16.06 9.34
C GLN A 34 18.96 15.76 7.84
N GLY A 35 17.73 15.53 7.36
CA GLY A 35 17.40 15.25 5.97
C GLY A 35 17.57 13.79 5.55
N GLN A 36 17.81 12.88 6.48
CA GLN A 36 17.97 11.45 6.21
C GLN A 36 16.62 10.73 6.19
N PRO A 37 16.44 9.66 5.38
CA PRO A 37 15.21 8.88 5.37
C PRO A 37 14.90 8.30 6.76
N LEU A 38 13.64 8.46 7.21
CA LEU A 38 13.22 7.93 8.50
C LEU A 38 12.85 6.44 8.38
N GLU A 39 13.70 5.57 8.92
CA GLU A 39 13.48 4.12 8.91
C GLU A 39 12.23 3.69 9.67
N ASN A 40 11.67 2.53 9.29
CA ASN A 40 10.52 1.89 9.95
C ASN A 40 9.24 2.75 9.98
N THR A 41 9.12 3.75 9.12
CA THR A 41 7.92 4.59 9.06
C THR A 41 6.78 3.86 8.36
N VAL A 42 5.59 3.89 8.98
CA VAL A 42 4.34 3.38 8.38
C VAL A 42 3.51 4.56 7.89
N VAL A 43 3.14 4.52 6.62
CA VAL A 43 2.18 5.46 6.02
C VAL A 43 0.88 4.75 5.77
N SER A 44 -0.19 5.25 6.37
CA SER A 44 -1.55 4.77 6.11
C SER A 44 -2.29 5.81 5.29
N LEU A 45 -2.77 5.40 4.11
CA LEU A 45 -3.66 6.21 3.28
C LEU A 45 -5.07 5.60 3.34
N PRO A 46 -6.12 6.42 3.46
CA PRO A 46 -7.49 5.93 3.38
C PRO A 46 -7.77 5.45 1.95
N SER A 47 -7.93 4.14 1.77
CA SER A 47 -8.36 3.54 0.49
C SER A 47 -9.82 3.11 0.58
N VAL A 48 -10.56 3.32 -0.52
CA VAL A 48 -12.00 3.03 -0.63
C VAL A 48 -12.30 1.53 -0.83
N SER A 49 -11.29 0.74 -1.20
CA SER A 49 -11.38 -0.71 -1.30
C SER A 49 -10.07 -1.33 -0.79
N LYS A 50 -10.13 -2.06 0.31
CA LYS A 50 -9.04 -2.94 0.76
C LYS A 50 -9.50 -4.37 0.57
N GLN A 51 -8.85 -5.07 -0.36
CA GLN A 51 -8.97 -6.51 -0.44
C GLN A 51 -8.27 -7.11 0.79
N THR A 52 -8.98 -7.94 1.55
CA THR A 52 -8.38 -8.64 2.69
C THR A 52 -7.31 -9.58 2.15
N ASP A 53 -6.05 -9.35 2.55
CA ASP A 53 -4.98 -10.30 2.30
C ASP A 53 -5.26 -11.58 3.09
N THR A 54 -5.43 -12.69 2.38
CA THR A 54 -5.72 -14.00 2.96
C THR A 54 -4.47 -14.71 3.43
N ASN A 55 -3.27 -14.21 3.09
CA ASN A 55 -2.03 -14.78 3.57
C ASN A 55 -1.83 -14.44 5.04
N ILE A 56 -1.33 -15.42 5.80
CA ILE A 56 -0.96 -15.21 7.19
C ILE A 56 0.31 -14.36 7.22
N ALA A 57 0.23 -13.18 7.85
CA ALA A 57 1.39 -12.36 8.09
C ALA A 57 2.24 -12.97 9.22
N VAL A 58 3.56 -12.91 9.12
CA VAL A 58 4.47 -13.55 10.09
C VAL A 58 5.27 -12.48 10.83
N MET A 59 5.16 -12.50 12.16
CA MET A 59 5.94 -11.71 13.10
C MET A 59 6.77 -12.66 13.98
N ASP A 60 7.92 -13.09 13.50
CA ASP A 60 8.78 -14.04 14.22
C ASP A 60 9.49 -13.36 15.41
N GLN A 61 10.06 -14.16 16.29
CA GLN A 61 10.87 -13.74 17.43
C GLN A 61 12.28 -14.30 17.23
N ILE A 62 13.22 -13.42 16.89
CA ILE A 62 14.60 -13.75 16.56
C ILE A 62 15.52 -12.79 17.32
N LYS A 63 16.55 -13.33 17.98
CA LYS A 63 17.53 -12.56 18.77
C LYS A 63 16.83 -11.67 19.81
N GLN A 64 15.83 -12.23 20.47
CA GLN A 64 15.01 -11.60 21.50
C GLN A 64 14.25 -10.35 21.02
N GLN A 65 13.93 -10.28 19.73
CA GLN A 65 13.20 -9.17 19.11
C GLN A 65 12.12 -9.70 18.16
N PHE A 66 11.05 -8.94 18.01
CA PHE A 66 10.10 -9.18 16.92
C PHE A 66 10.75 -8.85 15.57
N SER A 67 10.53 -9.73 14.59
CA SER A 67 11.07 -9.65 13.24
C SER A 67 9.96 -9.93 12.21
N PRO A 68 9.59 -8.95 11.35
CA PRO A 68 10.19 -7.63 11.24
C PRO A 68 9.89 -6.72 12.45
N ARG A 69 10.63 -5.61 12.60
CA ARG A 69 10.39 -4.64 13.68
C ARG A 69 9.00 -3.99 13.58
N VAL A 70 8.50 -3.82 12.37
CA VAL A 70 7.17 -3.32 12.06
C VAL A 70 6.56 -4.20 10.99
N LEU A 71 5.35 -4.71 11.24
CA LEU A 71 4.59 -5.52 10.30
C LEU A 71 3.28 -4.80 9.98
N THR A 72 3.06 -4.49 8.71
CA THR A 72 1.79 -3.93 8.23
C THR A 72 0.84 -5.07 7.86
N VAL A 73 -0.40 -4.97 8.33
CA VAL A 73 -1.43 -5.98 8.06
C VAL A 73 -2.75 -5.32 7.65
N SER A 74 -3.56 -6.07 6.91
CA SER A 74 -4.92 -5.67 6.55
C SER A 74 -5.91 -5.98 7.65
N GLN A 75 -7.03 -5.26 7.69
CA GLN A 75 -8.11 -5.58 8.61
C GLN A 75 -8.64 -7.00 8.32
N GLY A 76 -8.73 -7.83 9.37
CA GLY A 76 -9.14 -9.23 9.25
C GLY A 76 -8.04 -10.19 8.79
N GLN A 77 -6.82 -9.72 8.50
CA GLN A 77 -5.69 -10.60 8.18
C GLN A 77 -5.20 -11.33 9.43
N ALA A 78 -4.95 -12.63 9.32
CA ALA A 78 -4.37 -13.41 10.39
C ALA A 78 -2.86 -13.12 10.54
N VAL A 79 -2.37 -13.15 11.78
CA VAL A 79 -0.95 -12.94 12.11
C VAL A 79 -0.44 -14.13 12.93
N SER A 80 0.69 -14.70 12.52
CA SER A 80 1.41 -15.74 13.25
C SER A 80 2.61 -15.14 13.98
N PHE A 81 2.83 -15.58 15.22
CA PHE A 81 3.98 -15.21 16.05
C PHE A 81 4.83 -16.44 16.38
N PRO A 82 5.59 -16.98 15.42
CA PRO A 82 6.55 -18.03 15.72
C PRO A 82 7.63 -17.52 16.68
N ASN A 83 8.24 -18.47 17.38
CA ASN A 83 9.34 -18.22 18.29
C ASN A 83 10.58 -18.99 17.83
N SER A 84 11.45 -18.31 17.09
CA SER A 84 12.74 -18.84 16.62
C SER A 84 13.89 -18.61 17.62
N ASP A 85 13.59 -18.13 18.82
CA ASP A 85 14.53 -17.99 19.92
C ASP A 85 14.50 -19.20 20.87
N ASN A 86 15.50 -19.27 21.75
CA ASN A 86 15.62 -20.32 22.78
C ASN A 86 15.01 -19.93 24.14
N VAL A 87 14.33 -18.77 24.20
CA VAL A 87 13.63 -18.28 25.40
C VAL A 87 12.14 -18.16 25.10
N ARG A 88 11.30 -18.11 26.14
CA ARG A 88 9.86 -17.92 25.98
C ARG A 88 9.54 -16.44 25.83
N HIS A 89 8.75 -16.12 24.82
CA HIS A 89 8.21 -14.78 24.62
C HIS A 89 6.70 -14.79 24.80
N HIS A 90 6.16 -13.66 25.27
CA HIS A 90 4.73 -13.42 25.36
C HIS A 90 4.34 -12.32 24.36
N VAL A 91 3.15 -12.43 23.78
CA VAL A 91 2.56 -11.39 22.94
C VAL A 91 1.42 -10.76 23.73
N TYR A 92 1.43 -9.43 23.87
CA TYR A 92 0.40 -8.67 24.57
C TYR A 92 -0.30 -7.72 23.61
N SER A 93 -1.61 -7.54 23.80
CA SER A 93 -2.47 -6.58 23.11
C SER A 93 -3.31 -5.85 24.15
N PHE A 94 -3.53 -4.56 23.95
CA PHE A 94 -4.30 -3.69 24.84
C PHE A 94 -5.41 -2.97 24.08
#